data_AF-A0A7C4F302-F1
#
_entry.id   AF-A0A7C4F302-F1
#
_cell.length_a   1.000
_cell.length_b   1.000
_cell.length_c   1.000
_cell.angle_alpha   90.00
_cell.angle_beta   90.00
_cell.angle_gamma   90.00
#
_symmetry.space_group_name_H-M   'P 1'
#
loop_
_entity.id
_entity.type
_entity.pdbx_description
1 polymer ?
#
loop_
_entity_poly.entity_id
_entity_poly.type
_entity_poly.pdbx_seq_one_letter_code
_entity_poly.pdbx_strand_id
1 'polypeptide(L)'
;MTRNCIGVGSRKQVFLDERFIARSEGIRLKVNPPLERREVLRGDRPWDRGWIGWLTVLEDEGVYKMWYLAAPESTVEEIDSGKVFRVCYAVSEDGVNWRKPELGLVEYEGSRRNNIVCIEGLPGGSPEGSVFLDPKAPPEQRYKMLVVLNSKLSTGKPDPKRTAYT
;
A
#
# COMPACT_ATOMS: atom_id res chain seq x y z
N MET A 1 17.05 -43.09 26.83
CA MET A 1 16.56 -41.74 26.47
C MET A 1 15.80 -41.85 25.16
N THR A 2 14.48 -41.71 25.20
CA THR A 2 13.62 -41.80 24.02
C THR A 2 13.77 -40.52 23.20
N ARG A 3 14.27 -40.61 21.96
CA ARG A 3 14.27 -39.49 21.02
C ARG A 3 12.81 -39.21 20.63
N ASN A 4 12.27 -38.08 21.08
CA ASN A 4 10.99 -37.56 20.61
C ASN A 4 11.16 -37.06 19.17
N CYS A 5 10.84 -37.90 18.19
CA CYS A 5 10.81 -37.51 16.79
C CYS A 5 9.51 -36.74 16.50
N ILE A 6 9.61 -35.59 15.82
CA ILE A 6 8.45 -34.77 15.44
C ILE A 6 8.01 -35.14 14.01
N GLY A 7 6.80 -35.67 13.86
CA GLY A 7 6.22 -36.00 12.56
C GLY A 7 5.78 -34.76 11.77
N VAL A 8 6.60 -34.34 10.80
CA VAL A 8 6.32 -33.16 9.94
C VAL A 8 5.47 -33.49 8.71
N GLY A 9 5.71 -34.63 8.05
CA GLY A 9 5.03 -35.01 6.80
C GLY A 9 5.25 -33.96 5.70
N SER A 10 4.24 -33.73 4.85
CA SER A 10 4.25 -32.72 3.77
C SER A 10 3.56 -31.39 4.14
N ARG A 11 3.18 -31.22 5.42
CA ARG A 11 2.43 -30.04 5.86
C ARG A 11 3.34 -28.83 6.01
N LYS A 12 2.85 -27.65 5.65
CA LYS A 12 3.53 -26.37 5.95
C LYS A 12 3.69 -26.23 7.46
N GLN A 13 4.90 -25.94 7.92
CA GLN A 13 5.19 -25.64 9.32
C GLN A 13 5.40 -24.14 9.46
N VAL A 14 4.80 -23.53 10.49
CA VAL A 14 4.92 -22.09 10.74
C VAL A 14 5.80 -21.89 11.98
N PHE A 15 6.78 -20.99 11.89
CA PHE A 15 7.67 -20.62 13.00
C PHE A 15 6.98 -19.63 13.96
N LEU A 16 5.92 -20.07 14.64
CA LEU A 16 5.17 -19.25 15.59
C LEU A 16 5.26 -19.77 17.04
N ASP A 17 5.91 -20.92 17.25
CA ASP A 17 6.09 -21.54 18.54
C ASP A 17 7.49 -22.19 18.67
N GLU A 18 7.73 -22.85 19.80
CA GLU A 18 9.00 -23.53 20.09
C GLU A 18 9.05 -24.97 19.55
N ARG A 19 8.00 -25.46 18.88
CA ARG A 19 7.86 -26.87 18.48
C ARG A 19 9.01 -27.34 17.59
N PHE A 20 9.49 -26.47 16.70
CA PHE A 20 10.58 -26.76 15.76
C PHE A 20 11.92 -26.11 16.13
N ILE A 21 12.02 -25.55 17.34
CA ILE A 21 13.25 -24.93 17.83
C ILE A 21 14.00 -25.95 18.67
N ALA A 22 15.12 -26.46 18.14
CA ALA A 22 15.96 -27.42 18.85
C ALA A 22 16.76 -26.78 20.00
N ARG A 23 17.17 -25.51 19.83
CA ARG A 23 17.91 -24.71 20.83
C ARG A 23 17.70 -23.22 20.56
N SER A 24 17.58 -22.44 21.63
CA SER A 24 17.63 -20.98 21.63
C SER A 24 18.51 -20.51 22.80
N GLU A 25 19.39 -19.54 22.57
CA GLU A 25 20.26 -18.98 23.62
C GLU A 25 20.29 -17.47 23.52
N GLY A 26 20.08 -16.79 24.66
CA GLY A 26 20.03 -15.33 24.71
C GLY A 26 18.83 -14.70 23.97
N ILE A 27 17.90 -15.49 23.43
CA ILE A 27 16.72 -15.02 22.70
C ILE A 27 15.46 -15.74 23.18
N ARG A 28 14.30 -15.11 22.98
CA ARG A 28 12.98 -15.71 23.23
C ARG A 28 12.05 -15.39 22.07
N LEU A 29 11.26 -16.37 21.63
CA LEU A 29 10.17 -16.13 20.70
C LEU A 29 9.06 -15.34 21.41
N LYS A 30 8.67 -14.20 20.86
CA LYS A 30 7.59 -13.37 21.40
C LYS A 30 6.61 -13.05 20.29
N VAL A 31 5.37 -13.51 20.44
CA VAL A 31 4.26 -12.94 19.67
C VAL A 31 4.07 -11.52 20.18
N ASN A 32 4.30 -10.53 19.32
CA ASN A 32 4.04 -9.15 19.68
C ASN A 32 2.53 -8.97 19.86
N PRO A 33 2.06 -8.51 21.03
CA PRO A 33 0.63 -8.25 21.20
C PRO A 33 0.19 -7.24 20.14
N PRO A 34 -1.01 -7.40 19.56
CA PRO A 34 -1.57 -6.36 18.71
C PRO A 34 -1.68 -5.10 19.56
N LEU A 35 -0.87 -4.10 19.22
CA LEU A 35 -0.94 -2.80 19.84
C LEU A 35 -1.89 -2.00 18.98
N GLU A 36 -3.05 -1.66 19.54
CA GLU A 36 -3.91 -0.67 18.92
C GLU A 36 -3.09 0.62 18.80
N ARG A 37 -2.94 1.08 17.57
CA ARG A 37 -2.28 2.34 17.24
C ARG A 37 -3.35 3.24 16.65
N ARG A 38 -3.26 4.52 17.01
CA ARG A 38 -4.17 5.56 16.53
C ARG A 38 -4.22 5.54 15.02
N GLU A 39 -5.36 5.94 14.47
CA GLU A 39 -5.49 6.21 13.04
C GLU A 39 -4.41 7.24 12.63
N VAL A 40 -3.45 6.80 11.81
CA VAL A 40 -2.31 7.63 11.39
C VAL A 40 -2.62 8.49 10.18
N LEU A 41 -3.56 8.06 9.33
CA LEU A 41 -4.00 8.82 8.17
C LEU A 41 -5.51 8.63 7.97
N ARG A 42 -6.25 9.73 8.07
CA ARG A 42 -7.69 9.78 7.82
C ARG A 42 -7.98 10.21 6.40
N GLY A 43 -8.93 9.58 5.72
CA GLY A 43 -9.54 10.10 4.49
C GLY A 43 -10.51 11.23 4.82
N ASP A 44 -10.01 12.46 4.88
CA ASP A 44 -10.75 13.66 5.30
C ASP A 44 -10.89 14.69 4.16
N ARG A 45 -10.45 14.35 2.95
CA ARG A 45 -10.52 15.24 1.78
C ARG A 45 -11.48 14.66 0.73
N PRO A 46 -12.11 15.53 -0.09
CA PRO A 46 -13.05 15.08 -1.12
C PRO A 46 -12.52 13.97 -2.01
N TRP A 47 -11.21 13.99 -2.30
CA TRP A 47 -10.53 13.04 -3.17
C TRP A 47 -10.04 11.76 -2.50
N ASP A 48 -10.05 11.65 -1.17
CA ASP A 48 -9.54 10.49 -0.42
C ASP A 48 -10.46 9.95 0.69
N ARG A 49 -11.65 10.54 0.86
CA ARG A 49 -12.63 10.17 1.89
C ARG A 49 -13.22 8.77 1.77
N GLY A 50 -13.29 8.20 0.58
CA GLY A 50 -13.95 6.91 0.38
C GLY A 50 -13.03 5.73 0.65
N TRP A 51 -11.75 5.86 0.28
CA TRP A 51 -10.80 4.77 0.43
C TRP A 51 -9.36 5.25 0.44
N ILE A 52 -8.55 4.64 1.31
CA ILE A 52 -7.10 4.82 1.39
C ILE A 52 -6.46 3.43 1.49
N GLY A 53 -5.41 3.19 0.71
CA GLY A 53 -4.66 1.96 0.75
C GLY A 53 -3.35 2.09 -0.01
N TRP A 54 -2.63 0.97 -0.15
CA TRP A 54 -1.37 0.87 -0.92
C TRP A 54 -0.47 2.09 -0.78
N LEU A 55 0.31 2.10 0.31
CA LEU A 55 1.18 3.21 0.66
C LEU A 55 2.65 2.81 0.69
N THR A 56 3.50 3.78 0.36
CA THR A 56 4.94 3.74 0.59
C THR A 56 5.31 4.88 1.51
N VAL A 57 6.00 4.56 2.60
CA VAL A 57 6.61 5.55 3.50
C VAL A 57 8.12 5.46 3.39
N LEU A 58 8.78 6.60 3.20
CA LEU A 58 10.23 6.74 3.20
C LEU A 58 10.61 7.89 4.14
N GLU A 59 11.69 7.73 4.88
CA GLU A 59 12.37 8.84 5.55
C GLU A 59 13.44 9.38 4.61
N ASP A 60 13.53 10.71 4.53
CA ASP A 60 14.50 11.38 3.70
C ASP A 60 14.71 12.81 4.20
N GLU A 61 15.96 13.13 4.57
CA GLU A 61 16.37 14.42 5.16
C GLU A 61 15.59 14.82 6.42
N GLY A 62 15.30 13.85 7.30
CA GLY A 62 14.59 14.05 8.56
C GLY A 62 13.07 14.18 8.42
N VAL A 63 12.53 14.00 7.21
CA VAL A 63 11.10 14.09 6.93
C VAL A 63 10.59 12.76 6.39
N TYR A 64 9.59 12.21 7.06
CA TYR A 64 8.82 11.08 6.57
C TYR A 64 7.89 11.55 5.45
N LYS A 65 7.93 10.84 4.33
CA LYS A 65 7.19 11.11 3.12
C LYS A 65 6.34 9.89 2.79
N MET A 66 5.07 10.09 2.51
CA MET A 66 4.13 9.04 2.16
C MET A 66 3.52 9.30 0.79
N TRP A 67 3.57 8.29 -0.05
CA TRP A 67 2.74 8.20 -1.24
C TRP A 67 1.69 7.14 -0.98
N TYR A 68 0.42 7.50 -1.15
CA TYR A 68 -0.70 6.60 -0.85
C TYR A 68 -1.72 6.62 -1.97
N LEU A 69 -2.37 5.48 -2.18
CA LEU A 69 -3.47 5.36 -3.10
C LEU A 69 -4.76 5.80 -2.41
N ALA A 70 -5.57 6.60 -3.11
CA ALA A 70 -6.79 7.15 -2.60
C ALA A 70 -7.93 7.08 -3.62
N ALA A 71 -9.16 6.95 -3.13
CA ALA A 71 -10.37 7.12 -3.91
C ALA A 71 -11.35 8.05 -3.16
N PRO A 72 -12.21 8.79 -3.88
CA PRO A 72 -13.30 9.51 -3.27
C PRO A 72 -14.35 8.49 -2.79
N GLU A 73 -15.43 8.96 -2.20
CA GLU A 73 -16.63 8.12 -2.07
C GLU A 73 -17.01 7.61 -3.45
N SER A 74 -17.15 6.29 -3.57
CA SER A 74 -17.37 5.60 -4.84
C SER A 74 -18.17 4.32 -4.62
N THR A 75 -18.92 3.89 -5.63
CA THR A 75 -19.62 2.60 -5.60
C THR A 75 -18.63 1.44 -5.73
N VAL A 76 -19.08 0.22 -5.46
CA VAL A 76 -18.26 -0.98 -5.65
C VAL A 76 -17.82 -1.12 -7.10
N GLU A 77 -18.71 -0.85 -8.06
CA GLU A 77 -18.40 -0.92 -9.50
C GLU A 77 -17.34 0.11 -9.91
N GLU A 78 -17.39 1.31 -9.32
CA GLU A 78 -16.40 2.36 -9.58
C GLU A 78 -15.02 1.99 -9.03
N ILE A 79 -14.97 1.42 -7.82
CA ILE A 79 -13.77 0.87 -7.21
C ILE A 79 -13.21 -0.29 -8.06
N ASP A 80 -14.05 -1.25 -8.45
CA ASP A 80 -13.67 -2.41 -9.27
C ASP A 80 -13.16 -2.02 -10.66
N SER A 81 -13.61 -0.87 -11.18
CA SER A 81 -13.10 -0.32 -12.44
C SER A 81 -11.63 0.12 -12.34
N GLY A 82 -11.15 0.39 -11.12
CA GLY A 82 -9.81 0.91 -10.84
C GLY A 82 -9.59 2.36 -11.27
N LYS A 83 -10.57 3.03 -11.87
CA LYS A 83 -10.43 4.37 -12.46
C LYS A 83 -10.52 5.50 -11.46
N VAL A 84 -11.19 5.26 -10.33
CA VAL A 84 -11.36 6.28 -9.28
C VAL A 84 -10.10 6.52 -8.46
N PHE A 85 -9.11 5.63 -8.56
CA PHE A 85 -7.90 5.73 -7.77
C PHE A 85 -6.93 6.79 -8.27
N ARG A 86 -6.24 7.44 -7.32
CA ARG A 86 -5.21 8.45 -7.54
C ARG A 86 -4.08 8.31 -6.54
N VAL A 87 -2.89 8.77 -6.92
CA VAL A 87 -1.74 8.80 -5.98
C VAL A 87 -1.70 10.15 -5.29
N CYS A 88 -1.75 10.11 -3.96
CA CYS A 88 -1.67 11.28 -3.09
C CYS A 88 -0.38 11.27 -2.28
N TYR A 89 -0.04 12.43 -1.71
CA TYR A 89 1.20 12.65 -0.97
C TYR A 89 0.97 13.24 0.41
N ALA A 90 1.67 12.76 1.43
CA ALA A 90 1.65 13.33 2.76
C ALA A 90 3.07 13.37 3.36
N VAL A 91 3.27 14.27 4.32
CA VAL A 91 4.55 14.42 5.03
C VAL A 91 4.35 14.40 6.53
N SER A 92 5.36 13.93 7.25
CA SER A 92 5.37 13.86 8.71
C SER A 92 6.80 14.05 9.25
N GLU A 93 6.92 14.60 10.45
CA GLU A 93 8.20 14.75 11.17
C GLU A 93 8.42 13.60 12.17
N ASP A 94 7.37 12.88 12.56
CA ASP A 94 7.39 11.84 13.59
C ASP A 94 6.85 10.48 13.11
N GLY A 95 6.38 10.40 11.86
CA GLY A 95 5.78 9.22 11.26
C GLY A 95 4.36 8.90 11.78
N VAL A 96 3.81 9.74 12.66
CA VAL A 96 2.50 9.54 13.31
C VAL A 96 1.51 10.62 12.92
N ASN A 97 1.94 11.88 12.89
CA ASN A 97 1.14 13.04 12.53
C ASN A 97 1.44 13.44 11.10
N TRP A 98 0.46 13.27 10.21
CA TRP A 98 0.62 13.47 8.78
C TRP A 98 -0.08 14.73 8.29
N ARG A 99 0.64 15.54 7.51
CA ARG A 99 0.14 16.72 6.81
C ARG A 99 -0.02 16.42 5.32
N LYS A 100 -1.16 16.79 4.75
CA LYS A 100 -1.46 16.72 3.30
C LYS A 100 -1.26 18.11 2.68
N PRO A 101 -0.09 18.42 2.10
CA PRO A 101 0.19 19.76 1.55
C PRO A 101 -0.62 20.03 0.27
N GLU A 102 -0.97 21.29 0.03
CA GLU A 102 -1.51 21.72 -1.26
C GLU A 102 -0.38 21.78 -2.29
N LEU A 103 -0.32 20.82 -3.21
CA LEU A 103 0.76 20.68 -4.19
C LEU A 103 0.53 21.52 -5.45
N GLY A 104 -0.72 21.82 -5.79
CA GLY A 104 -1.04 22.61 -7.00
C GLY A 104 -0.81 21.85 -8.33
N LEU A 105 -0.52 20.56 -8.28
CA LEU A 105 -0.09 19.78 -9.44
C LEU A 105 -1.24 19.31 -10.32
N VAL A 106 -2.33 18.84 -9.71
CA VAL A 106 -3.47 18.25 -10.43
C VAL A 106 -4.76 18.98 -10.11
N GLU A 107 -5.61 19.18 -11.13
CA GLU A 107 -6.94 19.74 -10.96
C GLU A 107 -7.93 18.66 -10.53
N TYR A 108 -8.71 18.94 -9.48
CA TYR A 108 -9.75 18.08 -8.94
C TYR A 108 -10.95 18.93 -8.54
N GLU A 109 -12.14 18.62 -9.09
CA GLU A 109 -13.38 19.36 -8.81
C GLU A 109 -13.23 20.90 -8.93
N GLY A 110 -12.51 21.36 -9.96
CA GLY A 110 -12.30 22.79 -10.23
C GLY A 110 -11.26 23.49 -9.34
N SER A 111 -10.49 22.74 -8.54
CA SER A 111 -9.41 23.30 -7.73
C SER A 111 -8.12 22.48 -7.82
N ARG A 112 -6.98 23.16 -7.71
CA ARG A 112 -5.65 22.53 -7.55
C ARG A 112 -5.16 22.49 -6.10
N ARG A 113 -6.01 22.92 -5.15
CA ARG A 113 -5.70 22.90 -3.72
C ARG A 113 -5.89 21.50 -3.14
N ASN A 114 -4.99 20.60 -3.53
CA ASN A 114 -4.99 19.20 -3.12
C ASN A 114 -3.56 18.65 -3.06
N ASN A 115 -3.41 17.45 -2.49
CA ASN A 115 -2.15 16.74 -2.36
C ASN A 115 -1.99 15.61 -3.39
N ILE A 116 -2.62 15.73 -4.56
CA ILE A 116 -2.62 14.69 -5.59
C ILE A 116 -1.38 14.86 -6.47
N VAL A 117 -0.65 13.76 -6.67
CA VAL A 117 0.57 13.72 -7.48
C VAL A 117 0.27 13.20 -8.89
N CYS A 118 -0.71 12.29 -9.02
CA CYS A 118 -1.12 11.72 -10.29
C CYS A 118 -2.60 11.32 -10.24
N ILE A 119 -3.37 11.80 -11.23
CA ILE A 119 -4.73 11.34 -11.54
C ILE A 119 -4.67 10.68 -12.90
N GLU A 120 -5.12 9.44 -12.99
CA GLU A 120 -5.38 8.74 -14.26
C GLU A 120 -4.15 8.52 -15.17
N GLY A 121 -4.25 7.58 -16.12
CA GLY A 121 -3.27 7.43 -17.20
C GLY A 121 -2.32 6.23 -17.13
N LEU A 122 -2.46 5.31 -16.16
CA LEU A 122 -1.81 4.01 -16.28
C LEU A 122 -2.71 3.05 -17.08
N PRO A 123 -2.22 2.50 -18.21
CA PRO A 123 -2.98 1.51 -18.97
C PRO A 123 -3.44 0.35 -18.09
N GLY A 124 -4.77 0.29 -17.91
CA GLY A 124 -5.50 -0.78 -17.25
C GLY A 124 -5.67 -0.70 -15.73
N GLY A 125 -5.65 0.51 -15.17
CA GLY A 125 -6.37 0.80 -13.92
C GLY A 125 -5.52 1.44 -12.81
N SER A 126 -5.83 1.03 -11.59
CA SER A 126 -5.33 1.53 -10.30
C SER A 126 -3.80 1.71 -10.27
N PRO A 127 -3.27 2.90 -9.93
CA PRO A 127 -1.83 3.14 -9.84
C PRO A 127 -1.19 2.57 -8.58
N GLU A 128 -1.32 1.26 -8.41
CA GLU A 128 -0.65 0.49 -7.38
C GLU A 128 0.85 0.44 -7.67
N GLY A 129 1.64 0.83 -6.68
CA GLY A 129 3.08 0.83 -6.83
C GLY A 129 3.81 1.19 -5.56
N SER A 130 5.13 1.18 -5.66
CA SER A 130 6.01 1.57 -4.57
C SER A 130 6.98 2.64 -5.02
N VAL A 131 7.13 3.65 -4.17
CA VAL A 131 8.11 4.72 -4.39
C VAL A 131 9.45 4.32 -3.78
N PHE A 132 10.53 4.60 -4.49
CA PHE A 132 11.89 4.45 -3.98
C PHE A 132 12.73 5.68 -4.31
N LEU A 133 13.80 5.86 -3.55
CA LEU A 133 14.78 6.91 -3.75
C LEU A 133 15.91 6.40 -4.66
N ASP A 134 16.15 7.07 -5.78
CA ASP A 134 17.30 6.85 -6.64
C ASP A 134 18.44 7.80 -6.24
N PRO A 135 19.51 7.31 -5.58
CA PRO A 135 20.61 8.14 -5.11
C PRO A 135 21.49 8.70 -6.25
N LYS A 136 21.30 8.24 -7.49
CA LYS A 136 22.08 8.67 -8.66
C LYS A 136 21.33 9.68 -9.54
N ALA A 137 20.04 9.90 -9.28
CA ALA A 137 19.25 10.85 -10.04
C ALA A 137 19.47 12.29 -9.56
N PRO A 138 19.23 13.29 -10.42
CA PRO A 138 19.15 14.69 -9.99
C PRO A 138 18.14 14.88 -8.84
N PRO A 139 18.34 15.86 -7.94
CA PRO A 139 17.46 16.07 -6.79
C PRO A 139 15.96 16.13 -7.12
N GLU A 140 15.60 16.74 -8.25
CA GLU A 140 14.23 16.89 -8.74
C GLU A 140 13.60 15.61 -9.32
N GLN A 141 14.39 14.55 -9.53
CA GLN A 141 13.98 13.28 -10.15
C GLN A 141 14.31 12.05 -9.28
N ARG A 142 14.69 12.27 -8.02
CA ARG A 142 15.16 11.21 -7.13
C ARG A 142 14.06 10.30 -6.58
N TYR A 143 12.80 10.72 -6.58
CA TYR A 143 11.69 9.83 -6.22
C TYR A 143 11.12 9.19 -7.48
N LYS A 144 11.09 7.85 -7.48
CA LYS A 144 10.61 7.05 -8.61
C LYS A 144 9.58 6.06 -8.13
N MET A 145 8.51 5.88 -8.89
CA MET A 145 7.47 4.90 -8.58
C MET A 145 7.58 3.72 -9.53
N LEU A 146 7.68 2.51 -8.99
CA LEU A 146 7.45 1.28 -9.74
C LEU A 146 5.97 0.96 -9.68
N VAL A 147 5.31 0.93 -10.83
CA VAL A 147 3.87 0.69 -10.95
C VAL A 147 3.61 -0.58 -11.74
N VAL A 148 2.56 -1.31 -11.38
CA VAL A 148 2.08 -2.43 -12.18
C VAL A 148 1.12 -1.90 -13.23
N LEU A 149 1.44 -2.10 -14.51
CA LEU A 149 0.51 -1.83 -15.60
C LEU A 149 -0.31 -3.10 -15.86
N ASN A 150 -1.58 -3.09 -15.46
CA ASN A 150 -2.47 -4.20 -15.76
C ASN A 150 -2.89 -4.15 -17.22
N SER A 151 -2.19 -4.83 -18.12
CA SER A 151 -2.47 -4.83 -19.57
C SER A 151 -3.76 -5.54 -20.01
N LYS A 152 -4.83 -5.54 -19.21
CA LYS A 152 -6.16 -5.96 -19.69
C LYS A 152 -6.86 -4.81 -20.41
N LEU A 153 -6.41 -4.53 -21.63
CA LEU A 153 -7.32 -4.06 -22.67
C LEU A 153 -8.30 -5.20 -22.97
N SER A 154 -9.43 -5.21 -22.25
CA SER A 154 -10.54 -6.10 -22.55
C SER A 154 -11.26 -5.58 -23.80
N THR A 155 -10.80 -5.95 -24.98
CA THR A 155 -11.64 -5.93 -26.17
C THR A 155 -12.72 -7.00 -26.00
N GLY A 156 -13.92 -6.62 -25.54
CA GLY A 156 -15.10 -7.48 -25.53
C GLY A 156 -15.54 -7.93 -24.13
N LYS A 157 -16.87 -8.03 -23.96
CA LYS A 157 -17.63 -8.27 -22.73
C LYS A 157 -17.11 -9.44 -21.87
N PRO A 158 -17.30 -9.41 -20.54
CA PRO A 158 -16.96 -10.53 -19.67
C PRO A 158 -17.79 -11.79 -20.00
N ASP A 159 -17.11 -12.95 -20.02
CA ASP A 159 -17.72 -14.27 -20.13
C ASP A 159 -18.39 -14.66 -18.80
N PRO A 160 -19.72 -14.89 -18.77
CA PRO A 160 -20.46 -15.23 -17.55
C PRO A 160 -20.14 -16.62 -16.97
N LYS A 161 -19.19 -17.38 -17.54
CA LYS A 161 -18.89 -18.75 -17.09
C LYS A 161 -17.67 -18.94 -16.20
N ARG A 162 -16.98 -17.90 -15.74
CA ARG A 162 -15.89 -18.10 -14.77
C ARG A 162 -16.43 -18.33 -13.36
N THR A 163 -16.62 -19.61 -13.14
CA THR A 163 -17.21 -20.34 -12.03
C THR A 163 -16.45 -20.10 -10.73
N ALA A 164 -17.21 -20.09 -9.63
CA ALA A 164 -16.74 -20.17 -8.26
C ALA A 164 -15.70 -21.29 -8.08
N TYR A 165 -14.71 -21.05 -7.23
CA TYR A 165 -13.94 -22.12 -6.61
C TYR A 165 -14.13 -22.05 -5.10
N THR A 166 -14.67 -23.16 -4.60
CA THR A 166 -14.65 -23.69 -3.23
C THR A 166 -13.31 -23.52 -2.52
#